data_AF-A0A6B1G4C0-F1
#
_entry.id   AF-A0A6B1G4C0-F1
#
_cell.length_a   1.000
_cell.length_b   1.000
_cell.length_c   1.000
_cell.angle_alpha   90.00
_cell.angle_beta   90.00
_cell.angle_gamma   90.00
#
_symmetry.space_group_name_H-M   'P 1'
#
loop_
_entity.id
_entity.type
_entity.pdbx_description
1 polymer ?
#
loop_
_entity_poly.entity_id
_entity_poly.type
_entity_poly.pdbx_seq_one_letter_code
_entity_poly.pdbx_strand_id
1 'polypeptide(L)'
;RYDHKPPPLLQMENAISLAHGGSSVLGQFPYPDGSTDPAQYRGYEQIFRPTEEIEPWLRQPQSVSDVGIPLLTKPRTASLFWYLMTEGVENIHQALLDYHYQYDILRSLDDLESYRLIFLADQAALSDAEIDRLRSYVAGGGNLLASGYSSLWDENGRRRDDFGLADLFGVSFRRDPGLPYVSIRLREEALADRITSFPMFAEDSPPVEVSLNGATALGDLVYQEANRTGGTTVMWGNAPPDEDQAHPGCAGTTTARACAGTPPGLCGRAACQMSG
;
A
#
# COMPACT_ATOMS: atom_id res chain seq x y z
N ARG A 1 42.81 7.68 10.23
CA ARG A 1 42.47 6.41 9.55
C ARG A 1 40.99 6.52 9.25
N TYR A 2 40.58 6.60 7.99
CA TYR A 2 39.15 6.63 7.68
C TYR A 2 38.56 5.29 8.12
N ASP A 3 37.46 5.34 8.86
CA ASP A 3 36.75 4.15 9.28
C ASP A 3 35.88 3.69 8.11
N HIS A 4 36.19 2.51 7.57
CA HIS A 4 35.40 1.96 6.47
C HIS A 4 34.16 1.32 7.07
N LYS A 5 33.06 1.32 6.31
CA LYS A 5 31.84 0.63 6.72
C LYS A 5 32.16 -0.84 7.05
N PRO A 6 31.77 -1.35 8.23
CA PRO A 6 32.14 -2.70 8.64
C PRO A 6 31.68 -3.76 7.63
N PRO A 7 32.52 -4.77 7.29
CA PRO A 7 32.16 -5.82 6.33
C PRO A 7 30.82 -6.52 6.63
N PRO A 8 30.46 -6.84 7.90
CA PRO A 8 29.16 -7.45 8.19
C PRO A 8 27.96 -6.58 7.78
N LEU A 9 28.07 -5.26 7.91
CA LEU A 9 27.01 -4.34 7.53
C LEU A 9 26.88 -4.26 6.00
N LEU A 10 28.01 -4.26 5.29
CA LEU A 10 28.01 -4.31 3.83
C LEU A 10 27.45 -5.64 3.30
N GLN A 11 27.74 -6.77 3.96
CA GLN A 11 27.16 -8.07 3.64
C GLN A 11 25.64 -8.07 3.83
N MET A 12 25.15 -7.49 4.92
CA MET A 12 23.71 -7.38 5.19
C MET A 12 22.99 -6.57 4.10
N GLU A 13 23.51 -5.39 3.75
CA GLU A 13 22.91 -4.53 2.71
C GLU A 13 22.94 -5.17 1.32
N ASN A 14 24.03 -5.86 1.01
CA ASN A 14 24.14 -6.65 -0.21
C ASN A 14 23.11 -7.77 -0.24
N ALA A 15 22.97 -8.54 0.84
CA ALA A 15 21.99 -9.61 0.96
C ALA A 15 20.55 -9.09 0.80
N ILE A 16 20.22 -7.95 1.44
CA ILE A 16 18.92 -7.29 1.27
C ILE A 16 18.70 -6.94 -0.21
N SER A 17 19.68 -6.31 -0.86
CA SER A 17 19.56 -5.91 -2.27
C SER A 17 19.32 -7.11 -3.18
N LEU A 18 20.11 -8.17 -3.01
CA LEU A 18 20.02 -9.39 -3.80
C LEU A 18 18.70 -10.14 -3.56
N ALA A 19 18.21 -10.19 -2.31
CA ALA A 19 16.95 -10.82 -1.96
C ALA A 19 15.73 -10.15 -2.62
N HIS A 20 15.82 -8.84 -2.90
CA HIS A 20 14.79 -8.09 -3.64
C HIS A 20 15.02 -8.08 -5.16
N GLY A 21 15.89 -8.95 -5.67
CA GLY A 21 16.22 -9.04 -7.10
C GLY A 21 17.05 -7.85 -7.62
N GLY A 22 17.59 -7.03 -6.72
CA GLY A 22 18.48 -5.92 -7.03
C GLY A 22 19.90 -6.37 -7.39
N SER A 23 20.69 -5.41 -7.84
CA SER A 23 22.12 -5.61 -8.12
C SER A 23 22.98 -4.90 -7.08
N SER A 24 24.11 -5.52 -6.73
CA SER A 24 25.10 -4.95 -5.85
C SER A 24 25.82 -3.77 -6.51
N VAL A 25 25.70 -2.57 -5.95
CA VAL A 25 26.45 -1.38 -6.39
C VAL A 25 27.32 -0.89 -5.24
N LEU A 26 28.62 -0.73 -5.51
CA LEU A 26 29.56 -0.18 -4.53
C LEU A 26 30.12 1.15 -5.03
N GLY A 27 30.05 2.15 -4.16
CA GLY A 27 30.76 3.41 -4.33
C GLY A 27 32.14 3.33 -3.70
N GLN A 28 33.15 3.79 -4.43
CA GLN A 28 34.50 3.97 -3.91
C GLN A 28 34.80 5.46 -3.79
N PHE A 29 35.26 5.89 -2.61
CA PHE A 29 35.71 7.25 -2.40
C PHE A 29 37.25 7.28 -2.35
N PRO A 30 37.93 7.91 -3.33
CA PRO A 30 39.37 8.03 -3.32
C PRO A 30 39.84 9.06 -2.28
N TYR A 31 41.11 8.99 -1.90
CA TYR A 31 41.79 10.04 -1.17
C TYR A 31 41.92 11.32 -2.02
N PRO A 32 42.24 12.50 -1.42
CA PRO A 32 42.37 13.75 -2.16
C PRO A 32 43.41 13.75 -3.29
N ASP A 33 44.38 12.84 -3.24
CA ASP A 33 45.39 12.64 -4.30
C ASP A 33 44.93 11.66 -5.39
N GLY A 34 43.70 11.16 -5.32
CA GLY A 34 43.12 10.19 -6.23
C GLY A 34 43.46 8.73 -5.92
N SER A 35 44.31 8.46 -4.92
CA SER A 35 44.65 7.09 -4.52
C SER A 35 43.51 6.42 -3.75
N THR A 36 43.52 5.09 -3.67
CA THR A 36 42.49 4.29 -2.99
C THR A 36 43.08 3.45 -1.87
N ASP A 37 42.31 3.17 -0.81
CA ASP A 37 42.76 2.34 0.30
C ASP A 37 42.65 0.84 -0.03
N PRO A 38 43.76 0.06 -0.02
CA PRO A 38 43.70 -1.40 -0.16
C PRO A 38 42.78 -2.11 0.83
N ALA A 39 42.50 -1.50 2.00
CA ALA A 39 41.56 -2.04 2.98
C ALA A 39 40.11 -2.07 2.47
N GLN A 40 39.71 -1.13 1.60
CA GLN A 40 38.37 -1.13 1.00
C GLN A 40 38.16 -2.38 0.15
N TYR A 41 39.14 -2.72 -0.70
CA TYR A 41 39.07 -3.91 -1.55
C TYR A 41 39.01 -5.21 -0.76
N ARG A 42 39.74 -5.31 0.36
CA ARG A 42 39.63 -6.47 1.28
C ARG A 42 38.23 -6.59 1.90
N GLY A 43 37.56 -5.46 2.14
CA GLY A 43 36.16 -5.45 2.57
C GLY A 43 35.23 -5.93 1.45
N TYR A 44 35.43 -5.44 0.22
CA TYR A 44 34.63 -5.82 -0.95
C TYR A 44 34.73 -7.30 -1.29
N GLU A 45 35.92 -7.88 -1.15
CA GLU A 45 36.14 -9.31 -1.35
C GLU A 45 35.25 -10.18 -0.43
N GLN A 46 35.02 -9.74 0.80
CA GLN A 46 34.16 -10.45 1.76
C GLN A 46 32.67 -10.39 1.40
N ILE A 47 32.27 -9.45 0.53
CA ILE A 47 30.89 -9.29 0.05
C ILE A 47 30.69 -10.09 -1.25
N PHE A 48 31.63 -9.95 -2.20
CA PHE A 48 31.44 -10.50 -3.54
C PHE A 48 31.79 -11.98 -3.65
N ARG A 49 32.73 -12.50 -2.87
CA ARG A 49 33.07 -13.93 -2.90
C ARG A 49 31.84 -14.84 -2.65
N PRO A 50 31.03 -14.64 -1.59
CA PRO A 50 29.80 -15.42 -1.44
C PRO A 50 28.72 -15.06 -2.47
N THR A 51 28.73 -13.83 -3.02
CA THR A 51 27.79 -13.43 -4.10
C THR A 51 28.07 -14.18 -5.40
N GLU A 52 29.35 -14.40 -5.73
CA GLU A 52 29.78 -15.17 -6.91
C GLU A 52 29.26 -16.61 -6.85
N GLU A 53 29.27 -17.24 -5.68
CA GLU A 53 28.73 -18.60 -5.48
C GLU A 53 27.23 -18.71 -5.82
N ILE A 54 26.48 -17.61 -5.67
CA ILE A 54 25.04 -17.56 -5.94
C ILE A 54 24.65 -16.81 -7.23
N GLU A 55 25.63 -16.34 -8.00
CA GLU A 55 25.40 -15.58 -9.24
C GLU A 55 24.39 -16.23 -10.22
N PRO A 56 24.37 -17.57 -10.40
CA PRO A 56 23.40 -18.21 -11.30
C PRO A 56 21.93 -17.90 -10.97
N TRP A 57 21.60 -17.66 -9.69
CA TRP A 57 20.24 -17.31 -9.25
C TRP A 57 19.96 -15.80 -9.27
N LEU A 58 21.00 -14.98 -9.39
CA LEU A 58 20.90 -13.51 -9.39
C LEU A 58 20.74 -12.93 -10.79
N ARG A 59 20.87 -13.75 -11.84
CA ARG A 59 20.69 -13.31 -13.23
C ARG A 59 19.23 -13.32 -13.61
N GLN A 60 18.68 -12.14 -13.90
CA GLN A 60 17.29 -11.92 -14.33
C GLN A 60 16.25 -12.52 -13.35
N PRO A 61 16.34 -12.20 -12.04
CA PRO A 61 15.39 -12.71 -11.07
C PRO A 61 13.97 -12.29 -11.47
N GLN A 62 13.03 -13.23 -11.32
CA GLN A 62 11.61 -12.97 -11.53
C GLN A 62 10.93 -12.88 -10.17
N SER A 63 10.12 -11.85 -9.99
CA SER A 63 9.31 -11.73 -8.78
C SER A 63 8.21 -12.78 -8.80
N VAL A 64 7.90 -13.33 -7.62
CA VAL A 64 6.76 -14.21 -7.40
C VAL A 64 5.91 -13.57 -6.30
N SER A 65 5.15 -12.55 -6.68
CA SER A 65 4.43 -11.71 -5.73
C SER A 65 2.93 -11.81 -5.93
N ASP A 66 2.18 -11.95 -4.84
CA ASP A 66 0.72 -12.01 -4.88
C ASP A 66 0.09 -10.61 -4.98
N VAL A 67 0.83 -9.57 -4.57
CA VAL A 67 0.33 -8.20 -4.43
C VAL A 67 1.08 -7.25 -5.37
N GLY A 68 0.33 -6.50 -6.17
CA GLY A 68 0.85 -5.39 -6.97
C GLY A 68 0.42 -4.05 -6.38
N ILE A 69 1.35 -3.12 -6.23
CA ILE A 69 1.11 -1.77 -5.71
C ILE A 69 1.50 -0.76 -6.78
N PRO A 70 0.54 -0.19 -7.53
CA PRO A 70 0.85 0.84 -8.51
C PRO A 70 1.46 2.08 -7.86
N LEU A 71 2.55 2.57 -8.43
CA LEU A 71 3.11 3.90 -8.20
C LEU A 71 3.29 4.57 -9.57
N LEU A 72 2.21 5.21 -10.03
CA LEU A 72 2.11 5.69 -11.41
C LEU A 72 2.64 7.12 -11.53
N THR A 73 3.51 7.36 -12.51
CA THR A 73 4.01 8.71 -12.80
C THR A 73 2.93 9.59 -13.42
N LYS A 74 2.85 10.86 -13.01
CA LYS A 74 1.86 11.82 -13.51
C LYS A 74 2.52 13.05 -14.15
N PRO A 75 1.86 13.73 -15.10
CA PRO A 75 2.37 14.95 -15.69
C PRO A 75 2.57 16.04 -14.63
N ARG A 76 3.40 17.03 -14.95
CA ARG A 76 3.74 18.15 -14.04
C ARG A 76 2.51 18.91 -13.52
N THR A 77 1.41 18.94 -14.27
CA THR A 77 0.14 19.55 -13.86
C THR A 77 -0.48 18.89 -12.62
N ALA A 78 -0.14 17.63 -12.35
CA ALA A 78 -0.59 16.85 -11.21
C ALA A 78 0.57 16.54 -10.23
N SER A 79 1.66 17.31 -10.25
CA SER A 79 2.88 16.97 -9.49
C SER A 79 2.69 16.92 -7.97
N LEU A 80 1.69 17.61 -7.42
CA LEU A 80 1.41 17.56 -5.98
C LEU A 80 0.88 16.19 -5.54
N PHE A 81 0.18 15.47 -6.42
CA PHE A 81 -0.30 14.12 -6.13
C PHE A 81 0.83 13.10 -6.02
N TRP A 82 2.01 13.39 -6.60
CA TRP A 82 3.18 12.52 -6.47
C TRP A 82 3.56 12.28 -5.01
N TYR A 83 3.51 13.31 -4.17
CA TYR A 83 3.85 13.19 -2.75
C TYR A 83 2.85 12.28 -2.02
N LEU A 84 1.55 12.56 -2.16
CA LEU A 84 0.49 11.75 -1.54
C LEU A 84 0.55 10.28 -1.99
N MET A 85 0.70 10.05 -3.30
CA MET A 85 0.74 8.70 -3.87
C MET A 85 2.00 7.94 -3.44
N THR A 86 3.14 8.62 -3.30
CA THR A 86 4.40 8.00 -2.84
C THR A 86 4.32 7.67 -1.36
N GLU A 87 3.80 8.59 -0.54
CA GLU A 87 3.59 8.38 0.90
C GLU A 87 2.66 7.19 1.17
N GLY A 88 1.55 7.09 0.44
CA GLY A 88 0.66 5.93 0.52
C GLY A 88 1.38 4.61 0.22
N VAL A 89 2.20 4.57 -0.83
CA VAL A 89 2.99 3.39 -1.19
C VAL A 89 4.07 3.08 -0.14
N GLU A 90 4.74 4.10 0.41
CA GLU A 90 5.74 3.93 1.48
C GLU A 90 5.11 3.34 2.75
N ASN A 91 3.93 3.81 3.13
CA ASN A 91 3.19 3.30 4.30
C ASN A 91 2.80 1.83 4.14
N ILE A 92 2.28 1.45 2.97
CA ILE A 92 1.92 0.05 2.69
C ILE A 92 3.17 -0.82 2.52
N HIS A 93 4.24 -0.29 1.93
CA HIS A 93 5.54 -0.96 1.84
C HIS A 93 6.05 -1.36 3.22
N GLN A 94 6.02 -0.45 4.21
CA GLN A 94 6.42 -0.76 5.59
C GLN A 94 5.52 -1.86 6.19
N ALA A 95 4.20 -1.74 6.06
CA ALA A 95 3.28 -2.74 6.58
C ALA A 95 3.52 -4.13 5.98
N LEU A 96 3.65 -4.25 4.66
CA LEU A 96 3.86 -5.55 4.01
C LEU A 96 5.23 -6.15 4.34
N LEU A 97 6.27 -5.31 4.52
CA LEU A 97 7.58 -5.76 4.99
C LEU A 97 7.50 -6.38 6.40
N ASP A 98 6.83 -5.69 7.34
CA ASP A 98 6.69 -6.14 8.73
C ASP A 98 5.92 -7.47 8.83
N TYR A 99 4.96 -7.70 7.92
CA TYR A 99 4.20 -8.94 7.84
C TYR A 99 4.76 -9.98 6.86
N HIS A 100 5.93 -9.73 6.27
CA HIS A 100 6.61 -10.63 5.34
C HIS A 100 5.77 -11.05 4.12
N TYR A 101 4.94 -10.15 3.60
CA TYR A 101 4.25 -10.36 2.33
C TYR A 101 5.15 -9.95 1.15
N GLN A 102 5.18 -10.77 0.10
CA GLN A 102 5.85 -10.44 -1.15
C GLN A 102 4.94 -9.58 -2.04
N TYR A 103 5.47 -8.48 -2.54
CA TYR A 103 4.76 -7.53 -3.38
C TYR A 103 5.70 -6.87 -4.40
N ASP A 104 5.11 -6.36 -5.48
CA ASP A 104 5.80 -5.56 -6.48
C ASP A 104 5.26 -4.12 -6.51
N ILE A 105 6.15 -3.15 -6.73
CA ILE A 105 5.77 -1.77 -7.03
C ILE A 105 5.66 -1.60 -8.54
N LEU A 106 4.46 -1.31 -9.03
CA LEU A 106 4.15 -1.30 -10.47
C LEU A 106 4.28 0.12 -11.03
N ARG A 107 5.03 0.24 -12.14
CA ARG A 107 5.19 1.51 -12.87
C ARG A 107 4.13 1.74 -13.95
N SER A 108 3.39 0.70 -14.29
CA SER A 108 2.24 0.71 -15.21
C SER A 108 1.20 -0.31 -14.78
N LEU A 109 0.05 -0.31 -15.44
CA LEU A 109 -1.06 -1.23 -15.19
C LEU A 109 -1.18 -2.29 -16.30
N ASP A 110 -0.10 -2.60 -17.01
CA ASP A 110 -0.18 -3.46 -18.19
C ASP A 110 -0.35 -4.94 -17.82
N ASP A 111 0.24 -5.38 -16.70
CA ASP A 111 0.31 -6.79 -16.28
C ASP A 111 -0.37 -7.04 -14.92
N LEU A 112 -1.62 -6.56 -14.76
CA LEU A 112 -2.34 -6.71 -13.50
C LEU A 112 -2.71 -8.17 -13.20
N GLU A 113 -2.90 -8.99 -14.24
CA GLU A 113 -3.32 -10.39 -14.13
C GLU A 113 -2.28 -11.30 -13.46
N SER A 114 -1.01 -10.87 -13.40
CA SER A 114 0.04 -11.56 -12.66
C SER A 114 -0.16 -11.49 -11.14
N TYR A 115 -1.01 -10.58 -10.66
CA TYR A 115 -1.24 -10.35 -9.23
C TYR A 115 -2.63 -10.83 -8.79
N ARG A 116 -2.71 -11.39 -7.58
CA ARG A 116 -3.99 -11.76 -6.97
C ARG A 116 -4.71 -10.56 -6.38
N LEU A 117 -3.95 -9.56 -5.96
CA LEU A 117 -4.43 -8.33 -5.36
C LEU A 117 -3.69 -7.13 -5.95
N ILE A 118 -4.44 -6.12 -6.34
CA ILE A 118 -3.89 -4.79 -6.62
C ILE A 118 -4.29 -3.87 -5.47
N PHE A 119 -3.30 -3.23 -4.84
CA PHE A 119 -3.53 -2.25 -3.79
C PHE A 119 -3.25 -0.84 -4.32
N LEU A 120 -4.32 -0.07 -4.52
CA LEU A 120 -4.28 1.37 -4.73
C LEU A 120 -4.05 2.08 -3.39
N ALA A 121 -2.79 2.20 -2.98
CA ALA A 121 -2.40 2.95 -1.79
C ALA A 121 -2.42 4.46 -2.11
N ASP A 122 -3.53 5.12 -1.82
CA ASP A 122 -3.77 6.54 -2.08
C ASP A 122 -3.40 6.98 -3.50
N GLN A 123 -3.67 6.11 -4.48
CA GLN A 123 -3.45 6.38 -5.90
C GLN A 123 -4.50 7.37 -6.41
N ALA A 124 -4.36 8.62 -5.97
CA ALA A 124 -5.40 9.63 -6.00
C ALA A 124 -5.72 10.15 -7.41
N ALA A 125 -4.70 10.25 -8.25
CA ALA A 125 -4.80 10.72 -9.62
C ALA A 125 -4.70 9.55 -10.60
N LEU A 126 -5.80 9.21 -11.29
CA LEU A 126 -5.86 8.17 -12.31
C LEU A 126 -6.52 8.71 -13.57
N SER A 127 -5.97 8.37 -14.74
CA SER A 127 -6.58 8.61 -16.04
C SER A 127 -7.77 7.66 -16.27
N ASP A 128 -8.62 8.03 -17.22
CA ASP A 128 -9.77 7.20 -17.59
C ASP A 128 -9.32 5.84 -18.15
N ALA A 129 -8.20 5.79 -18.89
CA ALA A 129 -7.62 4.54 -19.38
C ALA A 129 -7.11 3.64 -18.25
N GLU A 130 -6.48 4.21 -17.22
CA GLU A 130 -6.04 3.45 -16.03
C GLU A 130 -7.24 2.92 -15.23
N ILE A 131 -8.30 3.72 -15.09
CA ILE A 131 -9.55 3.31 -14.46
C ILE A 131 -10.17 2.14 -15.22
N ASP A 132 -10.29 2.21 -16.55
CA ASP A 132 -10.88 1.14 -17.36
C ASP A 132 -10.02 -0.14 -17.33
N ARG A 133 -8.71 0.00 -17.21
CA ARG A 133 -7.80 -1.13 -17.02
C ARG A 133 -8.04 -1.84 -15.69
N LEU A 134 -8.24 -1.09 -14.61
CA LEU A 134 -8.56 -1.62 -13.28
C LEU A 134 -9.94 -2.29 -13.26
N ARG A 135 -10.94 -1.69 -13.93
CA ARG A 135 -12.26 -2.32 -14.14
C ARG A 135 -12.12 -3.66 -14.85
N SER A 136 -11.33 -3.70 -15.92
CA SER A 136 -11.10 -4.92 -16.69
C SER A 136 -10.44 -6.01 -15.85
N TYR A 137 -9.45 -5.65 -15.03
CA TYR A 137 -8.80 -6.57 -14.09
C TYR A 137 -9.78 -7.15 -13.06
N VAL A 138 -10.63 -6.31 -12.44
CA VAL A 138 -11.65 -6.78 -11.48
C VAL A 138 -12.71 -7.64 -12.17
N ALA A 139 -13.16 -7.25 -13.37
CA ALA A 139 -14.08 -8.05 -14.18
C ALA A 139 -13.49 -9.42 -14.57
N GLY A 140 -12.17 -9.51 -14.73
CA GLY A 140 -11.42 -10.74 -14.94
C GLY A 140 -11.28 -11.62 -13.68
N GLY A 141 -11.77 -11.16 -12.53
CA GLY A 141 -11.72 -11.87 -11.25
C GLY A 141 -10.57 -11.45 -10.33
N GLY A 142 -9.86 -10.38 -10.67
CA GLY A 142 -8.84 -9.77 -9.81
C GLY A 142 -9.44 -9.09 -8.58
N ASN A 143 -8.67 -9.03 -7.49
CA ASN A 143 -9.07 -8.32 -6.27
C ASN A 143 -8.44 -6.94 -6.23
N LEU A 144 -9.21 -5.94 -5.82
CA LEU A 144 -8.78 -4.56 -5.68
C LEU A 144 -8.98 -4.09 -4.23
N LEU A 145 -7.93 -3.54 -3.63
CA LEU A 145 -7.98 -2.83 -2.36
C LEU A 145 -7.58 -1.38 -2.62
N ALA A 146 -8.29 -0.43 -2.02
CA ALA A 146 -8.02 0.99 -2.21
C ALA A 146 -8.09 1.73 -0.87
N SER A 147 -7.19 2.70 -0.68
CA SER A 147 -7.19 3.59 0.49
C SER A 147 -7.42 5.05 0.10
N GLY A 148 -7.90 5.81 1.09
CA GLY A 148 -8.02 7.25 1.09
C GLY A 148 -8.62 7.82 -0.18
N TYR A 149 -7.81 8.59 -0.92
CA TYR A 149 -8.31 9.35 -2.07
C TYR A 149 -8.20 8.64 -3.42
N SER A 150 -7.96 7.34 -3.44
CA SER A 150 -7.71 6.61 -4.69
C SER A 150 -8.78 6.87 -5.77
N SER A 151 -8.35 7.25 -6.98
CA SER A 151 -9.17 7.57 -8.18
C SER A 151 -9.99 8.87 -8.19
N LEU A 152 -9.85 9.75 -7.20
CA LEU A 152 -10.68 10.97 -7.11
C LEU A 152 -10.32 12.12 -8.06
N TRP A 153 -9.12 12.10 -8.63
CA TRP A 153 -8.67 13.11 -9.59
C TRP A 153 -8.24 12.48 -10.90
N ASP A 154 -8.41 13.21 -12.01
CA ASP A 154 -7.87 12.81 -13.31
C ASP A 154 -6.34 12.89 -13.34
N GLU A 155 -5.71 12.43 -14.42
CA GLU A 155 -4.26 12.45 -14.59
C GLU A 155 -3.66 13.86 -14.64
N ASN A 156 -4.48 14.88 -14.85
CA ASN A 156 -4.09 16.28 -14.87
C ASN A 156 -4.36 17.00 -13.54
N GLY A 157 -4.83 16.27 -12.52
CA GLY A 157 -5.14 16.81 -11.20
C GLY A 157 -6.49 17.53 -11.12
N ARG A 158 -7.37 17.36 -12.10
CA ARG A 158 -8.75 17.88 -12.02
C ARG A 158 -9.59 16.97 -11.15
N ARG A 159 -10.31 17.60 -10.22
CA ARG A 159 -11.19 16.91 -9.30
C ARG A 159 -12.39 16.31 -10.05
N ARG A 160 -12.67 15.03 -9.80
CA ARG A 160 -13.94 14.41 -10.19
C ARG A 160 -15.01 14.67 -9.13
N ASP A 161 -16.28 14.60 -9.53
CA ASP A 161 -17.42 14.72 -8.61
C ASP A 161 -17.48 13.55 -7.62
N ASP A 162 -17.01 12.37 -8.04
CA ASP A 162 -16.93 11.13 -7.24
C ASP A 162 -15.65 10.36 -7.61
N PHE A 163 -15.34 9.28 -6.89
CA PHE A 163 -14.27 8.36 -7.24
C PHE A 163 -14.44 7.83 -8.66
N GLY A 164 -13.37 7.83 -9.44
CA GLY A 164 -13.36 7.24 -10.78
C GLY A 164 -13.71 5.75 -10.79
N LEU A 165 -13.54 5.06 -9.66
CA LEU A 165 -13.84 3.63 -9.44
C LEU A 165 -14.98 3.41 -8.43
N ALA A 166 -15.83 4.43 -8.17
CA ALA A 166 -16.95 4.33 -7.22
C ALA A 166 -17.84 3.10 -7.46
N ASP A 167 -18.03 2.73 -8.73
CA ASP A 167 -18.79 1.54 -9.15
C ASP A 167 -18.19 0.22 -8.66
N LEU A 168 -16.86 0.10 -8.65
CA LEU A 168 -16.17 -1.08 -8.12
C LEU A 168 -16.12 -1.08 -6.59
N PHE A 169 -15.90 0.10 -6.00
CA PHE A 169 -15.80 0.25 -4.55
C PHE A 169 -17.17 0.09 -3.87
N GLY A 170 -18.27 0.32 -4.58
CA GLY A 170 -19.62 0.32 -4.01
C GLY A 170 -19.82 1.41 -2.97
N VAL A 171 -19.06 2.51 -3.07
CA VAL A 171 -19.15 3.69 -2.21
C VAL A 171 -18.99 4.95 -3.04
N SER A 172 -19.50 6.07 -2.55
CA SER A 172 -19.30 7.40 -3.14
C SER A 172 -18.64 8.34 -2.15
N PHE A 173 -17.75 9.19 -2.67
CA PHE A 173 -17.10 10.25 -1.92
C PHE A 173 -18.14 11.24 -1.38
N ARG A 174 -18.04 11.58 -0.08
CA ARG A 174 -18.84 12.65 0.52
C ARG A 174 -18.01 13.89 0.75
N ARG A 175 -16.96 13.78 1.58
CA ARG A 175 -16.05 14.88 1.93
C ARG A 175 -14.79 14.38 2.61
N ASP A 176 -13.81 15.26 2.65
CA ASP A 176 -12.74 15.26 3.64
C ASP A 176 -13.15 16.26 4.75
N PRO A 177 -13.35 15.85 6.01
CA PRO A 177 -13.73 16.72 7.10
C PRO A 177 -12.58 17.58 7.62
N GLY A 178 -11.34 17.36 7.15
CA GLY A 178 -10.15 18.13 7.55
C GLY A 178 -9.74 17.88 9.00
N LEU A 179 -10.01 16.68 9.53
CA LEU A 179 -9.63 16.30 10.88
C LEU A 179 -8.18 15.81 10.90
N PRO A 180 -7.37 16.24 11.89
CA PRO A 180 -5.96 15.85 11.98
C PRO A 180 -5.75 14.39 12.37
N TYR A 181 -6.77 13.74 12.93
CA TYR A 181 -6.75 12.35 13.34
C TYR A 181 -8.17 11.79 13.46
N VAL A 182 -8.28 10.46 13.40
CA VAL A 182 -9.54 9.72 13.46
C VAL A 182 -9.32 8.37 14.13
N SER A 183 -10.37 7.76 14.66
CA SER A 183 -10.32 6.37 15.10
C SER A 183 -11.02 5.47 14.09
N ILE A 184 -10.45 4.32 13.79
CA ILE A 184 -11.07 3.28 12.97
C ILE A 184 -11.57 2.16 13.89
N ARG A 185 -12.88 1.95 13.91
CA ARG A 185 -13.50 0.86 14.66
C ARG A 185 -14.01 -0.20 13.70
N LEU A 186 -13.58 -1.45 13.90
CA LEU A 186 -14.08 -2.57 13.11
C LEU A 186 -15.50 -2.96 13.56
N ARG A 187 -16.41 -3.15 12.60
CA ARG A 187 -17.78 -3.63 12.81
C ARG A 187 -17.88 -5.13 12.69
N GLU A 188 -17.12 -5.71 11.77
CA GLU A 188 -17.15 -7.15 11.53
C GLU A 188 -16.43 -7.90 12.66
N GLU A 189 -17.18 -8.74 13.38
CA GLU A 189 -16.68 -9.49 14.55
C GLU A 189 -15.47 -10.37 14.19
N ALA A 190 -15.53 -11.08 13.06
CA ALA A 190 -14.42 -11.92 12.58
C ALA A 190 -13.14 -11.11 12.28
N LEU A 191 -13.28 -9.84 11.86
CA LEU A 191 -12.15 -8.96 11.58
C LEU A 191 -11.61 -8.35 12.89
N ALA A 192 -12.51 -7.95 13.79
CA ALA A 192 -12.16 -7.45 15.12
C ALA A 192 -11.41 -8.50 15.96
N ASP A 193 -11.83 -9.77 15.92
CA ASP A 193 -11.17 -10.87 16.62
C ASP A 193 -9.77 -11.17 16.08
N ARG A 194 -9.55 -10.94 14.77
CA ARG A 194 -8.26 -11.20 14.11
C ARG A 194 -7.27 -10.05 14.24
N ILE A 195 -7.74 -8.81 14.27
CA ILE A 195 -6.89 -7.62 14.30
C ILE A 195 -6.92 -7.01 15.70
N THR A 196 -8.03 -6.38 16.06
CA THR A 196 -8.28 -5.82 17.39
C THR A 196 -9.74 -5.36 17.49
N SER A 197 -10.35 -5.51 18.65
CA SER A 197 -11.63 -4.90 18.99
C SER A 197 -11.49 -3.45 19.48
N PHE A 198 -10.26 -3.03 19.82
CA PHE A 198 -9.97 -1.68 20.25
C PHE A 198 -9.92 -0.72 19.05
N PRO A 199 -10.58 0.46 19.10
CA PRO A 199 -10.49 1.42 18.01
C PRO A 199 -9.04 1.81 17.70
N MET A 200 -8.65 1.65 16.43
CA MET A 200 -7.31 1.97 15.96
C MET A 200 -7.20 3.48 15.77
N PHE A 201 -6.18 4.10 16.34
CA PHE A 201 -5.94 5.53 16.18
C PHE A 201 -5.12 5.78 14.91
N ALA A 202 -5.64 6.62 14.01
CA ALA A 202 -4.95 7.05 12.79
C ALA A 202 -4.64 8.54 12.91
N GLU A 203 -3.36 8.86 13.06
CA GLU A 203 -2.82 10.23 13.09
C GLU A 203 -2.36 10.64 11.70
N ASP A 204 -2.46 11.94 11.38
CA ASP A 204 -1.94 12.55 10.15
C ASP A 204 -2.49 11.95 8.83
N SER A 205 -3.56 11.17 8.92
CA SER A 205 -4.29 10.59 7.78
C SER A 205 -5.70 11.19 7.74
N PRO A 206 -5.96 12.21 6.91
CA PRO A 206 -7.26 12.86 6.88
C PRO A 206 -8.34 11.85 6.47
N PRO A 207 -9.36 11.62 7.31
CA PRO A 207 -10.40 10.64 7.02
C PRO A 207 -11.16 11.01 5.74
N VAL A 208 -11.47 10.01 4.91
CA VAL A 208 -12.34 10.21 3.75
C VAL A 208 -13.73 9.67 4.08
N GLU A 209 -14.71 10.56 4.26
CA GLU A 209 -16.09 10.14 4.45
C GLU A 209 -16.68 9.64 3.14
N VAL A 210 -17.34 8.48 3.23
CA VAL A 210 -18.05 7.88 2.10
C VAL A 210 -19.50 7.56 2.44
N SER A 211 -20.36 7.53 1.43
CA SER A 211 -21.67 6.89 1.50
C SER A 211 -21.62 5.52 0.86
N LEU A 212 -22.29 4.54 1.48
CA LEU A 212 -22.38 3.18 0.95
C LEU A 212 -23.37 3.13 -0.22
N ASN A 213 -22.93 2.55 -1.34
CA ASN A 213 -23.69 2.34 -2.56
C ASN A 213 -23.53 0.88 -3.02
N GLY A 214 -24.02 -0.05 -2.21
CA GLY A 214 -23.94 -1.49 -2.47
C GLY A 214 -22.76 -2.20 -1.78
N ALA A 215 -21.83 -1.46 -1.18
CA ALA A 215 -20.82 -2.01 -0.27
C ALA A 215 -21.37 -2.23 1.14
N THR A 216 -20.76 -3.18 1.85
CA THR A 216 -20.98 -3.44 3.27
C THR A 216 -19.90 -2.73 4.08
N ALA A 217 -20.29 -1.94 5.10
CA ALA A 217 -19.32 -1.37 6.03
C ALA A 217 -18.71 -2.45 6.92
N LEU A 218 -17.39 -2.62 6.82
CA LEU A 218 -16.57 -3.48 7.66
C LEU A 218 -16.04 -2.75 8.89
N GLY A 219 -15.98 -1.42 8.84
CA GLY A 219 -15.54 -0.55 9.93
C GLY A 219 -15.95 0.90 9.72
N ASP A 220 -15.92 1.66 10.82
CA ASP A 220 -16.25 3.07 10.88
C ASP A 220 -15.04 3.94 11.15
N LEU A 221 -15.01 5.10 10.51
CA LEU A 221 -14.35 6.29 11.01
C LEU A 221 -15.18 6.84 12.17
N VAL A 222 -14.59 6.93 13.35
CA VAL A 222 -15.20 7.48 14.55
C VAL A 222 -14.49 8.78 14.88
N TYR A 223 -15.25 9.87 14.86
CA TYR A 223 -14.71 11.17 15.23
C TYR A 223 -14.61 11.31 16.73
N GLN A 224 -13.84 12.31 17.15
CA GLN A 224 -13.54 12.50 18.56
C GLN A 224 -14.60 13.40 19.20
N GLU A 225 -14.91 13.14 20.46
CA GLU A 225 -15.97 13.85 21.20
C GLU A 225 -15.79 15.37 21.17
N ALA A 226 -14.55 15.87 21.29
CA ALA A 226 -14.24 17.28 21.06
C ALA A 226 -12.74 17.57 20.86
N ASN A 227 -12.39 18.26 19.77
CA ASN A 227 -11.13 19.04 19.68
C ASN A 227 -11.29 20.45 20.29
N ARG A 228 -12.53 20.96 20.36
CA ARG A 228 -12.90 22.25 20.97
C ARG A 228 -14.32 22.20 21.54
N THR A 229 -14.48 22.55 22.81
CA THR A 229 -15.77 22.87 23.42
C THR A 229 -15.93 24.40 23.51
N GLY A 230 -17.14 24.88 23.81
CA GLY A 230 -17.41 26.32 23.99
C GLY A 230 -16.59 27.00 25.10
N GLY A 231 -15.90 26.23 25.95
CA GLY A 231 -15.08 26.75 27.06
C GLY A 231 -13.64 26.23 27.12
N THR A 232 -13.21 25.28 26.28
CA THR A 232 -11.86 24.68 26.36
C THR A 232 -11.41 24.11 25.02
N THR A 233 -10.13 24.30 24.70
CA THR A 233 -9.43 23.56 23.63
C THR A 233 -8.58 22.49 24.29
N VAL A 234 -8.76 21.22 23.90
CA VAL A 234 -7.87 20.14 24.35
C VAL A 234 -6.61 20.22 23.50
N MET A 235 -5.58 20.88 24.04
CA MET A 235 -4.36 21.19 23.28
C MET A 235 -3.35 20.03 23.21
N TRP A 236 -3.50 19.00 24.04
CA TRP A 236 -2.50 17.92 24.22
C TRP A 236 -3.13 16.59 24.66
N GLY A 237 -4.25 16.22 24.04
CA GLY A 237 -4.89 14.94 24.27
C GLY A 237 -5.75 14.58 23.08
N ASN A 238 -5.48 13.43 22.47
CA ASN A 238 -6.38 12.84 21.49
C ASN A 238 -7.66 12.51 22.25
N ALA A 239 -8.69 13.36 22.10
CA ALA A 239 -9.98 13.14 22.75
C ALA A 239 -10.49 11.74 22.39
N PRO A 240 -11.25 11.08 23.27
CA PRO A 240 -11.76 9.74 22.99
C PRO A 240 -12.73 9.76 21.80
N PRO A 241 -12.85 8.62 21.09
CA PRO A 241 -13.80 8.48 20.00
C PRO A 241 -15.24 8.58 20.53
N ASP A 242 -16.06 9.35 19.84
CA ASP A 242 -17.49 9.51 20.09
C ASP A 242 -18.28 8.65 19.11
N GLU A 243 -18.88 7.58 19.64
CA GLU A 243 -19.61 6.59 18.85
C GLU A 243 -20.85 7.18 18.15
N ASP A 244 -21.37 8.32 18.62
CA ASP A 244 -22.48 9.02 17.96
C ASP A 244 -22.01 9.75 16.69
N GLN A 245 -20.69 9.89 16.48
CA GLN A 245 -20.06 10.49 15.31
C GLN A 245 -19.32 9.44 14.46
N ALA A 246 -19.99 8.31 14.19
CA ALA A 246 -19.48 7.23 13.36
C ALA A 246 -19.92 7.37 11.89
N HIS A 247 -18.96 7.20 10.98
CA HIS A 247 -19.12 7.26 9.54
C HIS A 247 -18.48 6.02 8.89
N PRO A 248 -19.02 5.47 7.78
CA PRO A 248 -18.36 4.34 7.10
C PRO A 248 -16.92 4.68 6.69
N GLY A 249 -15.97 3.83 7.09
CA GLY A 249 -14.53 4.05 6.90
C GLY A 249 -13.77 2.92 6.22
N CYS A 250 -14.25 1.70 6.42
CA CYS A 250 -13.79 0.52 5.72
C CYS A 250 -15.03 -0.15 5.14
N ALA A 251 -15.03 -0.39 3.83
CA ALA A 251 -16.14 -0.99 3.13
C ALA A 251 -15.65 -2.12 2.21
N GLY A 252 -16.46 -3.15 2.05
CA GLY A 252 -16.19 -4.26 1.16
C GLY A 252 -17.35 -4.50 0.21
N THR A 253 -17.03 -4.77 -1.06
CA THR A 253 -17.98 -5.29 -2.05
C THR A 253 -17.66 -6.75 -2.33
N THR A 254 -18.69 -7.58 -2.47
CA THR A 254 -18.54 -8.90 -3.05
C THR A 254 -19.05 -8.81 -4.48
N THR A 255 -18.16 -8.72 -5.46
CA THR A 255 -18.55 -8.96 -6.85
C THR A 255 -19.00 -10.41 -6.94
N ALA A 256 -20.30 -10.63 -7.11
CA ALA A 256 -20.85 -11.96 -7.31
C ALA A 256 -20.09 -12.63 -8.46
N ARG A 257 -19.32 -13.69 -8.16
CA ARG A 257 -18.77 -14.55 -9.20
C ARG A 257 -19.95 -14.98 -10.07
N ALA A 258 -19.99 -14.52 -11.31
CA ALA A 258 -20.75 -15.22 -12.33
C ALA A 258 -20.07 -16.59 -12.52
N CYS A 259 -20.43 -17.56 -11.66
CA CYS A 259 -20.12 -18.98 -11.80
C CYS A 259 -20.86 -19.47 -13.07
N ALA A 260 -20.49 -18.99 -14.26
CA ALA A 260 -20.95 -19.50 -15.54
C ALA A 260 -20.22 -20.81 -15.81
N GLY A 261 -20.78 -21.93 -15.35
CA GLY A 261 -20.35 -23.27 -15.73
C GLY A 261 -19.95 -24.24 -14.61
N THR A 262 -20.01 -23.85 -13.34
CA THR A 262 -19.66 -24.76 -12.23
C THR A 262 -20.90 -25.43 -11.64
N PRO A 263 -20.99 -26.77 -11.57
CA PRO A 263 -22.17 -27.46 -11.04
C PRO A 263 -22.44 -27.12 -9.56
N PRO A 264 -23.70 -27.24 -9.07
CA PRO A 264 -24.23 -26.54 -7.89
C PRO A 264 -23.73 -27.02 -6.50
N GLY A 265 -22.53 -27.58 -6.42
CA GLY A 265 -21.93 -28.09 -5.17
C GLY A 265 -20.51 -27.59 -4.88
N LEU A 266 -19.87 -26.85 -5.80
CA LEU A 266 -18.47 -26.43 -5.69
C LEU A 266 -18.27 -24.93 -5.47
N CYS A 267 -19.29 -24.09 -5.73
CA CYS A 267 -19.19 -22.63 -5.58
C CYS A 267 -19.31 -22.18 -4.08
N GLY A 268 -19.41 -23.12 -3.11
CA GLY A 268 -19.64 -22.84 -1.67
C GLY A 268 -18.66 -23.46 -0.66
N ARG A 269 -17.48 -23.97 -1.07
CA ARG A 269 -16.52 -24.60 -0.13
C ARG A 269 -15.06 -24.15 -0.24
N ALA A 270 -14.71 -23.22 -1.14
CA ALA A 270 -13.31 -22.80 -1.32
C ALA A 270 -12.81 -21.74 -0.31
N ALA A 271 -13.59 -21.39 0.73
CA ALA A 271 -13.21 -20.41 1.75
C ALA A 271 -12.80 -21.03 3.10
N CYS A 272 -12.66 -22.35 3.21
CA CYS A 272 -12.33 -22.98 4.48
C CYS A 272 -11.52 -24.27 4.24
N GLN A 273 -10.23 -24.12 3.99
CA GLN A 273 -9.22 -25.15 4.27
C GLN A 273 -7.84 -24.50 4.22
N MET A 274 -7.40 -23.96 5.35
CA MET A 274 -5.97 -23.87 5.66
C MET A 274 -5.48 -25.31 5.80
N SER A 275 -4.56 -25.72 4.94
CA SER A 275 -3.86 -27.00 5.06
C SER A 275 -2.53 -26.78 5.76
N GLY A 276 -2.42 -27.35 6.96
CA GLY A 276 -1.21 -28.00 7.50
C GLY A 276 -0.07 -27.11 7.95
#